data_AF-A0A7S4LUY8-F1
#
_entry.id   AF-A0A7S4LUY8-F1
#
_cell.length_a   1.000
_cell.length_b   1.000
_cell.length_c   1.000
_cell.angle_alpha   90.00
_cell.angle_beta   90.00
_cell.angle_gamma   90.00
#
_symmetry.space_group_name_H-M   'P 1'
#
loop_
_entity.id
_entity.type
_entity.pdbx_description
1 polymer ?
#
loop_
_entity_poly.entity_id
_entity_poly.type
_entity_poly.pdbx_seq_one_letter_code
_entity_poly.pdbx_strand_id
1 'polypeptide(L)'
;MKEFFIICSILLLSGCPGSGDRLPETLYADVKVEGNAPCVLYPVKLGDRITSIQITNEKEASFRKLFDDVPFRVVSGQCLPTFGYHFKNYRNYVVYYGLDNDKSKRQKLIQANFYIGNLNYAVN
;
A
#
# COMPACT_ATOMS: atom_id res chain seq x y z
N MET A 1 -24.47 29.10 35.21
CA MET A 1 -25.10 27.93 34.58
C MET A 1 -24.98 27.93 33.05
N LYS A 2 -25.21 29.06 32.35
CA LYS A 2 -25.11 29.14 30.89
C LYS A 2 -23.69 28.87 30.34
N GLU A 3 -22.67 29.42 31.00
CA GLU A 3 -21.26 29.25 30.57
C GLU A 3 -20.76 27.81 30.65
N PHE A 4 -21.21 27.04 31.66
CA PHE A 4 -20.83 25.64 31.84
C PHE A 4 -21.45 24.72 30.77
N PHE A 5 -22.66 25.06 30.32
CA PHE A 5 -23.33 24.37 29.22
C PHE A 5 -22.59 24.55 27.90
N ILE A 6 -22.10 25.77 27.63
CA ILE A 6 -21.33 26.07 26.41
C ILE A 6 -20.03 25.27 26.37
N ILE A 7 -19.31 25.19 27.50
CA ILE A 7 -18.05 24.43 27.61
C ILE A 7 -18.29 22.92 27.39
N CYS A 8 -19.33 22.34 28.00
CA CYS A 8 -19.69 20.94 27.78
C CYS A 8 -20.10 20.65 26.32
N SER A 9 -20.81 21.56 25.67
CA SER A 9 -21.18 21.40 24.26
C SER A 9 -19.97 21.37 23.32
N ILE A 10 -18.93 22.18 23.59
CA ILE A 10 -17.71 22.20 22.78
C ILE A 10 -16.95 20.88 22.86
N LEU A 11 -16.94 20.21 24.03
CA LEU A 11 -16.30 18.90 24.20
C LEU A 11 -17.04 17.76 23.49
N LEU A 12 -18.36 17.89 23.30
CA LEU A 12 -19.17 16.92 22.55
C LEU A 12 -19.08 17.13 21.03
N LEU A 13 -18.72 18.34 20.58
CA LEU A 13 -18.49 18.68 19.17
C LEU A 13 -17.12 18.22 18.66
N SER A 14 -16.14 18.00 19.54
CA SER A 14 -14.89 17.34 19.16
C SER A 14 -15.07 15.82 19.12
N GLY A 15 -15.31 15.26 17.94
CA GLY A 15 -15.24 13.81 17.73
C GLY A 15 -13.87 13.28 18.15
N CYS A 16 -13.83 12.28 19.04
CA CYS A 16 -12.59 11.60 19.38
C CYS A 16 -12.28 10.59 18.26
N PRO A 17 -11.17 10.71 17.52
CA PRO A 17 -10.87 9.78 16.44
C PRO A 17 -10.75 8.36 17.00
N GLY A 18 -11.62 7.48 16.53
CA GLY A 18 -11.66 6.09 16.92
C GLY A 18 -10.43 5.33 16.45
N SER A 19 -10.23 4.10 16.94
CA SER A 19 -9.17 3.23 16.44
C SER A 19 -9.27 2.96 14.93
N GLY A 20 -10.48 2.94 14.38
CA GLY A 20 -10.77 2.77 12.95
C GLY A 20 -10.56 4.03 12.09
N ASP A 21 -10.46 5.22 12.70
CA ASP A 21 -10.27 6.48 11.97
C ASP A 21 -8.77 6.74 11.67
N ARG A 22 -7.89 5.90 12.19
CA ARG A 22 -6.45 6.03 11.96
C ARG A 22 -6.10 5.54 10.58
N LEU A 23 -5.59 6.45 9.75
CA LEU A 23 -4.97 6.09 8.48
C LEU A 23 -3.81 5.09 8.71
N PRO A 24 -3.68 4.07 7.84
CA PRO A 24 -2.55 3.15 7.91
C PRO A 24 -1.22 3.89 7.78
N GLU A 25 -0.19 3.37 8.44
CA GLU A 25 1.17 3.87 8.27
C GLU A 25 1.72 3.46 6.91
N THR A 26 2.16 4.42 6.10
CA THR A 26 2.78 4.14 4.79
C THR A 26 4.27 3.79 4.97
N LEU A 27 4.65 2.63 4.44
CA LEU A 27 6.03 2.17 4.32
C LEU A 27 6.44 2.26 2.84
N TYR A 28 7.50 3.01 2.54
CA TYR A 28 7.99 3.11 1.17
C TYR A 28 8.89 1.91 0.83
N ALA A 29 8.63 1.30 -0.31
CA ALA A 29 9.39 0.17 -0.84
C ALA A 29 10.20 0.58 -2.07
N ASP A 30 11.38 -0.02 -2.19
CA ASP A 30 12.23 0.13 -3.37
C ASP A 30 11.71 -0.72 -4.53
N VAL A 31 12.02 -0.32 -5.76
CA VAL A 31 11.64 -1.07 -6.95
C VAL A 31 12.82 -1.22 -7.89
N LYS A 32 13.06 -2.46 -8.31
CA LYS A 32 13.93 -2.75 -9.45
C LYS A 32 13.07 -3.02 -10.67
N VAL A 33 13.27 -2.28 -11.74
CA VAL A 33 12.52 -2.46 -12.99
C VAL A 33 13.41 -3.17 -14.00
N GLU A 34 13.08 -4.42 -14.31
CA GLU A 34 13.70 -5.18 -15.39
C GLU A 34 12.66 -5.35 -16.51
N GLY A 35 12.70 -4.44 -17.47
CA GLY A 35 11.70 -4.35 -18.53
C GLY A 35 10.33 -3.98 -18.01
N ASN A 36 9.35 -4.85 -18.24
CA ASN A 36 7.96 -4.65 -17.80
C ASN A 36 7.63 -5.43 -16.53
N ALA A 37 8.63 -6.01 -15.88
CA ALA A 37 8.48 -6.77 -14.65
C ALA A 37 9.10 -5.97 -13.49
N PRO A 38 8.33 -5.10 -12.82
CA PRO A 38 8.81 -4.44 -11.61
C PRO A 38 8.92 -5.45 -10.46
N CYS A 39 10.07 -5.45 -9.80
CA CYS A 39 10.30 -6.16 -8.56
C CYS A 39 10.22 -5.17 -7.39
N VAL A 40 9.10 -5.18 -6.67
CA VAL A 40 8.93 -4.37 -5.45
C VAL A 40 9.61 -5.09 -4.29
N LEU A 41 10.56 -4.41 -3.65
CA LEU A 41 11.39 -4.93 -2.57
C LEU A 41 10.94 -4.34 -1.24
N TYR A 42 10.63 -5.22 -0.29
CA TYR A 42 10.19 -4.84 1.05
C TYR A 42 10.90 -5.71 2.09
N PRO A 43 11.47 -5.13 3.17
CA PRO A 43 12.11 -5.89 4.25
C PRO A 43 11.05 -6.62 5.09
N VAL A 44 10.66 -7.82 4.65
CA VAL A 44 9.63 -8.66 5.26
C VAL A 44 9.94 -8.95 6.73
N LYS A 45 8.96 -8.71 7.61
CA LYS A 45 9.01 -9.11 9.00
C LYS A 45 8.26 -10.42 9.22
N LEU A 46 8.66 -11.17 10.24
CA LEU A 46 7.98 -12.41 10.61
C LEU A 46 6.50 -12.13 10.95
N GLY A 47 5.59 -12.81 10.26
CA GLY A 47 4.14 -12.67 10.43
C GLY A 47 3.47 -11.69 9.44
N ASP A 48 4.25 -11.00 8.62
CA ASP A 48 3.75 -10.09 7.59
C ASP A 48 2.87 -10.84 6.56
N ARG A 49 1.69 -10.28 6.32
CA ARG A 49 0.68 -10.81 5.41
C ARG A 49 0.12 -9.69 4.53
N ILE A 50 0.07 -9.92 3.22
CA ILE A 50 -0.60 -9.01 2.29
C ILE A 50 -2.10 -9.26 2.36
N THR A 51 -2.86 -8.20 2.66
CA THR A 51 -4.33 -8.22 2.72
C THR A 51 -4.98 -7.58 1.50
N SER A 52 -4.24 -6.76 0.75
CA SER A 52 -4.71 -6.21 -0.52
C SER A 52 -3.55 -5.77 -1.41
N ILE A 53 -3.84 -5.63 -2.70
CA ILE A 53 -3.00 -4.89 -3.65
C ILE A 53 -3.89 -3.87 -4.39
N GLN A 54 -3.36 -2.68 -4.64
CA GLN A 54 -3.90 -1.72 -5.58
C GLN A 54 -2.79 -1.20 -6.48
N ILE A 55 -3.01 -1.20 -7.79
CA ILE A 55 -2.07 -0.69 -8.79
C ILE A 55 -2.80 0.39 -9.57
N THR A 56 -2.20 1.58 -9.63
CA THR A 56 -2.76 2.74 -10.30
C THR A 56 -1.76 3.30 -11.32
N ASN A 57 -2.28 3.92 -12.37
CA ASN A 57 -1.54 4.77 -13.30
C ASN A 57 -2.46 5.89 -13.79
N GLU A 58 -1.92 6.87 -14.49
CA GLU A 58 -2.70 8.04 -14.92
C GLU A 58 -3.69 7.80 -16.07
N LYS A 59 -3.66 6.63 -16.71
CA LYS A 59 -4.38 6.36 -17.98
C LYS A 59 -5.45 5.29 -17.89
N GLU A 60 -5.47 4.47 -16.84
CA GLU A 60 -6.33 3.29 -16.74
C GLU A 60 -7.00 3.20 -15.38
N ALA A 61 -8.11 2.46 -15.32
CA ALA A 61 -8.76 2.14 -14.06
C ALA A 61 -7.78 1.39 -13.13
N SER A 62 -7.86 1.68 -11.83
CA SER A 62 -7.01 1.01 -10.85
C SER A 62 -7.33 -0.48 -10.81
N PHE A 63 -6.29 -1.31 -10.87
CA PHE A 63 -6.40 -2.72 -10.51
C PHE A 63 -6.42 -2.84 -9.00
N ARG A 64 -7.34 -3.65 -8.46
CA ARG A 64 -7.43 -3.91 -7.02
C ARG A 64 -7.79 -5.36 -6.76
N LYS A 65 -7.15 -5.95 -5.76
CA LYS A 65 -7.49 -7.28 -5.24
C LYS A 65 -7.41 -7.28 -3.72
N LEU A 66 -8.41 -7.89 -3.08
CA LEU A 66 -8.50 -8.09 -1.63
C LEU A 66 -8.26 -9.57 -1.30
N PHE A 67 -7.73 -9.84 -0.12
CA PHE A 67 -7.41 -11.17 0.38
C PHE A 67 -8.06 -11.41 1.76
N ASP A 68 -9.33 -11.02 1.88
CA ASP A 68 -10.02 -10.90 3.16
C ASP A 68 -10.09 -12.22 3.96
N ASP A 69 -10.24 -13.36 3.28
CA ASP A 69 -10.36 -14.67 3.94
C ASP A 69 -9.01 -15.43 4.06
N VAL A 70 -8.07 -15.16 3.16
CA VAL A 70 -6.78 -15.88 3.09
C VAL A 70 -5.66 -14.89 2.73
N PRO A 71 -5.08 -14.20 3.73
CA PRO A 71 -4.00 -13.25 3.51
C PRO A 71 -2.78 -13.93 2.88
N PHE A 72 -2.17 -13.27 1.90
CA PHE A 72 -1.01 -13.82 1.20
C PHE A 72 0.25 -13.69 2.06
N ARG A 73 0.93 -14.80 2.36
CA ARG A 73 2.17 -14.80 3.14
C ARG A 73 3.33 -14.31 2.28
N VAL A 74 4.04 -13.30 2.79
CA VAL A 74 5.18 -12.73 2.08
C VAL A 74 6.44 -13.56 2.32
N VAL A 75 7.23 -13.80 1.27
CA VAL A 75 8.49 -14.52 1.36
C VAL A 75 9.64 -13.52 1.39
N SER A 76 10.51 -13.65 2.40
CA SER A 76 11.67 -12.77 2.54
C SER A 76 12.64 -12.90 1.36
N GLY A 77 13.20 -11.78 0.91
CA GLY A 77 14.16 -11.72 -0.20
C GLY A 77 13.55 -11.88 -1.60
N GLN A 78 12.23 -12.05 -1.71
CA GLN A 78 11.53 -12.13 -2.99
C GLN A 78 10.79 -10.82 -3.30
N CYS A 79 10.52 -10.59 -4.59
CA CYS A 79 9.67 -9.50 -5.03
C CYS A 79 8.25 -9.68 -4.47
N LEU A 80 7.60 -8.59 -4.07
CA LEU A 80 6.18 -8.65 -3.76
C LEU A 80 5.39 -9.00 -5.04
N PRO A 81 4.41 -9.93 -4.94
CA PRO A 81 3.69 -10.42 -6.10
C PRO A 81 2.78 -9.35 -6.70
N THR A 82 2.73 -9.28 -8.03
CA THR A 82 1.85 -8.37 -8.79
C THR A 82 0.47 -8.98 -9.06
N PHE A 83 0.26 -10.22 -8.61
CA PHE A 83 -0.99 -10.98 -8.71
C PHE A 83 -1.60 -11.04 -10.12
N GLY A 84 -0.74 -11.15 -11.14
CA GLY A 84 -1.13 -11.26 -12.55
C GLY A 84 -1.37 -9.93 -13.26
N TYR A 85 -1.09 -8.79 -12.62
CA TYR A 85 -1.14 -7.51 -13.32
C TYR A 85 -0.03 -7.40 -14.37
N HIS A 86 -0.42 -6.99 -15.58
CA HIS A 86 0.50 -6.79 -16.70
C HIS A 86 0.78 -5.29 -16.87
N PHE A 87 2.02 -4.89 -16.57
CA PHE A 87 2.44 -3.51 -16.74
C PHE A 87 2.68 -3.17 -18.21
N LYS A 88 2.33 -1.94 -18.58
CA LYS A 88 2.51 -1.40 -19.93
C LYS A 88 3.62 -0.36 -19.92
N ASN A 89 4.30 -0.25 -21.05
CA ASN A 89 5.41 0.69 -21.22
C ASN A 89 4.91 2.13 -21.18
N TYR A 90 5.85 3.02 -20.88
CA TYR A 90 5.76 4.46 -20.88
C TYR A 90 4.72 5.02 -19.91
N ARG A 91 4.70 4.48 -18.69
CA ARG A 91 3.70 4.82 -17.66
C ARG A 91 4.33 4.86 -16.29
N ASN A 92 3.82 5.79 -15.48
CA ASN A 92 4.10 5.83 -14.05
C ASN A 92 3.08 4.97 -13.33
N TYR A 93 3.56 4.19 -12.38
CA TYR A 93 2.75 3.32 -11.56
C TYR A 93 2.95 3.67 -10.10
N VAL A 94 1.84 3.61 -9.37
CA VAL A 94 1.85 3.53 -7.92
C VAL A 94 1.24 2.21 -7.52
N VAL A 95 1.96 1.44 -6.71
CA VAL A 95 1.50 0.19 -6.16
C VAL A 95 1.38 0.33 -4.65
N TYR A 96 0.23 -0.06 -4.12
CA TYR A 96 -0.06 -0.15 -2.71
C TYR A 96 -0.31 -1.61 -2.33
N TYR A 97 0.30 -2.08 -1.25
CA TYR A 97 -0.05 -3.34 -0.61
C TYR A 97 -0.59 -3.07 0.78
N GLY A 98 -1.81 -3.56 1.07
CA GLY A 98 -2.28 -3.67 2.45
C GLY A 98 -1.44 -4.69 3.19
N LEU A 99 -0.90 -4.31 4.34
CA LEU A 99 -0.05 -5.16 5.16
C LEU A 99 -0.65 -5.30 6.55
N ASP A 100 -0.81 -6.55 6.96
CA ASP A 100 -1.21 -6.94 8.31
C ASP A 100 -0.13 -7.78 8.98
N ASN A 101 -0.02 -7.60 10.30
CA ASN A 101 0.85 -8.37 11.17
C ASN A 101 0.33 -8.22 12.61
N ASP A 102 -0.01 -9.34 13.27
CA ASP A 102 -0.55 -9.36 14.64
C ASP A 102 0.36 -8.66 15.68
N LYS A 103 1.65 -8.53 15.39
CA LYS A 103 2.62 -7.81 16.26
C LYS A 103 2.63 -6.30 16.02
N SER A 104 1.98 -5.82 14.95
CA SER A 104 1.86 -4.42 14.62
C SER A 104 0.69 -3.79 15.37
N LYS A 105 0.90 -2.60 15.95
CA LYS A 105 -0.16 -1.85 16.63
C LYS A 105 -1.16 -1.20 15.66
N ARG A 106 -0.82 -1.13 14.37
CA ARG A 106 -1.58 -0.48 13.31
C ARG A 106 -1.43 -1.24 12.01
N GLN A 107 -2.46 -1.19 11.18
CA GLN A 107 -2.36 -1.59 9.78
C GLN A 107 -1.34 -0.71 9.07
N LYS A 108 -0.68 -1.29 8.08
CA LYS A 108 0.33 -0.60 7.28
C LYS A 108 0.00 -0.73 5.81
N LEU A 109 0.49 0.22 5.03
CA LEU A 109 0.43 0.20 3.58
C LEU A 109 1.85 0.25 3.05
N ILE A 110 2.25 -0.74 2.25
CA ILE A 110 3.51 -0.65 1.51
C ILE A 110 3.22 0.12 0.22
N GLN A 111 3.93 1.20 -0.04
CA GLN A 111 3.81 1.99 -1.27
C GLN A 111 5.10 1.92 -2.08
N ALA A 112 4.96 1.71 -3.37
CA ALA A 112 6.05 1.77 -4.33
C ALA A 112 5.64 2.62 -5.53
N ASN A 113 6.53 3.50 -5.98
CA ASN A 113 6.33 4.33 -7.17
C ASN A 113 7.44 4.01 -8.19
N PHE A 114 7.09 3.80 -9.45
CA PHE A 114 8.08 3.51 -10.50
C PHE A 114 7.54 3.83 -11.89
N TYR A 115 8.46 3.97 -12.84
CA TYR A 115 8.15 4.15 -14.25
C TYR A 115 8.56 2.89 -15.02
N ILE A 116 7.69 2.40 -15.89
CA ILE A 116 8.04 1.34 -16.85
C ILE A 116 8.40 2.05 -18.17
N GLY A 117 9.67 1.99 -18.56
CA GLY A 117 10.17 2.55 -19.83
C GLY A 117 10.08 1.56 -20.99
N ASN A 118 10.78 1.86 -22.10
CA ASN A 118 11.00 0.90 -23.17
C ASN A 118 12.38 0.28 -23.05
N LEU A 119 12.45 -1.06 -23.09
CA LEU A 119 13.72 -1.76 -23.32
C LEU A 119 13.96 -1.87 -24.82
N ASN A 120 14.48 -0.81 -25.44
CA ASN A 120 15.23 -0.91 -26.69
C ASN A 120 16.69 -0.47 -26.52
N TYR A 121 17.22 -0.53 -25.31
CA TYR A 121 18.65 -0.38 -25.05
C TYR A 121 19.19 -1.64 -24.37
N ALA A 122 19.03 -2.77 -25.05
CA ALA A 122 20.16 -3.70 -25.16
C ALA A 122 21.06 -3.08 -26.24
N VAL A 123 22.00 -2.23 -25.84
CA VAL A 123 23.10 -1.83 -26.71
C VAL A 123 24.40 -2.15 -25.97
N ASN A 124 25.04 -3.18 -26.52
CA ASN A 124 26.40 -3.70 -26.33
C ASN A 124 26.68 -4.48 -25.05
#